data_AF-A0A7V5YGJ3-F1
#
_entry.id   AF-A0A7V5YGJ3-F1
#
_cell.length_a   1.000
_cell.length_b   1.000
_cell.length_c   1.000
_cell.angle_alpha   90.00
_cell.angle_beta   90.00
_cell.angle_gamma   90.00
#
_symmetry.space_group_name_H-M   'P 1'
#
loop_
_entity.id
_entity.type
_entity.pdbx_description
1 polymer ?
#
loop_
_entity_poly.entity_id
_entity_poly.type
_entity_poly.pdbx_seq_one_letter_code
_entity_poly.pdbx_strand_id
1 'polypeptide(L)'
;MNVAILPWSGVKKVFKILKSSLSPNQIAFSFALGVFAGLPPMGLHVIVPMTLALLVRGSFRAFLLAMGLFKLLSIPVAPGSYAIGRFLLDSNRGLDSMWRVLFHLPVAAPMGYGRYLLLGSLVISLLIGIPVFFAVRLLVIRYRSSFTAWVSGWSMSERLRGKRWASFLRWLFVGGEAKYESAKPPRGLFRYIRREALIILPLIYLACYLVAAVVVPFFAGRIATSAASYVVGGEVAVKDSSFSLFTGRLDMNGLSVQDPNEPAENVVEVASLTLNAGMLPLLERRVVFNSVEIGDMYLHVVRQEDGTLNVDDFTSGWNADGYIEWAREHAGDVDWLSLLRRFIDHLGQPRPRKPRVDLSRYAGGRSFPGFSPSFAVERLEIGHVHLSLADERSPDETFPPLTLTDVEIDNLALPVKLARKPVLIRLKGLVGVEAGNGNRQAAFTLSANLDDRGTVPIHTYQLEVRDMDLTQLSWLYDTTLSVQIMSGRVTLNASVTITGDDVSGEVSLAVDDLIIAQRPGRDLFGLSPQLTQSAIEGINRYARDLPIVIGAAIDGSVDAPQVHWQEPLLKIARDGLLLEGRRELQGVIDELGSQIDILGPGS
;
A
#
# COMPACT_ATOMS: atom_id res chain seq x y z
N MET A 1 13.06 51.18 -35.97
CA MET A 1 12.21 51.50 -34.80
C MET A 1 10.80 51.03 -35.09
N ASN A 2 10.44 49.82 -34.63
CA ASN A 2 9.08 49.28 -34.79
C ASN A 2 8.25 49.66 -33.57
N VAL A 3 7.22 50.47 -33.80
CA VAL A 3 6.25 50.89 -32.79
C VAL A 3 5.49 49.66 -32.30
N ALA A 4 5.58 49.42 -30.99
CA ALA A 4 4.88 48.36 -30.30
C ALA A 4 3.36 48.48 -30.50
N ILE A 5 2.77 47.45 -31.11
CA ILE A 5 1.32 47.28 -31.25
C ILE A 5 0.76 47.01 -29.85
N LEU A 6 0.16 48.04 -29.23
CA LEU A 6 -0.66 47.87 -28.02
C LEU A 6 -1.81 46.87 -28.28
N PRO A 7 -2.27 46.09 -27.27
CA PRO A 7 -3.12 44.91 -27.46
C PRO A 7 -4.60 45.30 -27.65
N TRP A 8 -4.93 45.86 -28.81
CA TRP A 8 -6.28 46.29 -29.16
C TRP A 8 -7.30 45.12 -29.15
N SER A 9 -6.83 43.88 -29.27
CA SER A 9 -7.64 42.66 -29.20
C SER A 9 -8.21 42.37 -27.81
N GLY A 10 -7.46 42.67 -26.74
CA GLY A 10 -7.90 42.47 -25.34
C GLY A 10 -9.01 43.44 -24.96
N VAL A 11 -8.84 44.71 -25.34
CA VAL A 11 -9.82 45.79 -25.14
C VAL A 11 -11.15 45.48 -25.83
N LYS A 12 -11.12 45.00 -27.08
CA LYS A 12 -12.34 44.57 -27.81
C LYS A 12 -13.09 43.43 -27.10
N LYS A 13 -12.37 42.47 -26.49
CA LYS A 13 -13.00 41.36 -25.74
C LYS A 13 -13.71 41.87 -24.48
N VAL A 14 -13.11 42.82 -23.75
CA VAL A 14 -13.73 43.48 -22.58
C VAL A 14 -15.02 44.20 -22.97
N PHE A 15 -14.99 45.01 -24.04
CA PHE A 15 -16.19 45.70 -24.52
C PHE A 15 -17.30 44.73 -24.95
N LYS A 16 -16.96 43.57 -25.51
CA LYS A 16 -17.94 42.52 -25.86
C LYS A 16 -18.60 41.88 -24.62
N ILE A 17 -17.89 41.78 -23.49
CA ILE A 17 -18.46 41.31 -22.22
C ILE A 17 -19.47 42.32 -21.67
N LEU A 18 -19.11 43.60 -21.66
CA LEU A 18 -19.95 44.68 -21.12
C LEU A 18 -21.25 44.87 -21.90
N LYS A 19 -21.21 44.62 -23.22
CA LYS A 19 -22.36 44.65 -24.13
C LYS A 19 -23.22 43.38 -24.14
N SER A 20 -22.87 42.35 -23.37
CA SER A 20 -23.66 41.11 -23.34
C SER A 20 -25.06 41.32 -22.74
N SER A 21 -26.05 40.54 -23.18
CA SER A 21 -27.43 40.56 -22.65
C SER A 21 -27.55 40.02 -21.21
N LEU A 22 -26.45 39.59 -20.60
CA LEU A 22 -26.39 39.08 -19.23
C LEU A 22 -26.67 40.20 -18.23
N SER A 23 -27.23 39.86 -17.06
CA SER A 23 -27.41 40.83 -15.98
C SER A 23 -26.08 41.26 -15.36
N PRO A 24 -25.99 42.48 -14.78
CA PRO A 24 -24.78 42.92 -14.09
C PRO A 24 -24.31 41.95 -12.99
N ASN A 25 -25.25 41.35 -12.25
CA ASN A 25 -24.95 40.38 -11.20
C ASN A 25 -24.32 39.10 -11.77
N GLN A 26 -24.77 38.63 -12.95
CA GLN A 26 -24.19 37.44 -13.60
C GLN A 26 -22.75 37.68 -14.07
N ILE A 27 -22.45 38.87 -14.58
CA ILE A 27 -21.08 39.25 -14.98
C ILE A 27 -20.19 39.37 -13.74
N ALA A 28 -20.67 40.07 -12.71
CA ALA A 28 -19.97 40.24 -11.44
C ALA A 28 -19.69 38.89 -10.75
N PHE A 29 -20.65 37.97 -10.76
CA PHE A 29 -20.47 36.64 -10.17
C PHE A 29 -19.41 35.82 -10.92
N SER A 30 -19.43 35.80 -12.26
CA SER A 30 -18.36 35.15 -13.04
C SER A 30 -16.99 35.76 -12.77
N PHE A 31 -16.92 37.07 -12.59
CA PHE A 31 -15.67 37.75 -12.26
C PHE A 31 -15.17 37.36 -10.86
N ALA A 32 -16.07 37.29 -9.87
CA ALA A 32 -15.76 36.82 -8.51
C ALA A 32 -15.25 35.37 -8.51
N LEU A 33 -15.88 34.45 -9.27
CA LEU A 33 -15.36 33.08 -9.46
C LEU A 33 -13.95 33.08 -10.07
N GLY A 34 -13.63 34.03 -10.96
CA GLY A 34 -12.29 34.19 -11.51
C GLY A 34 -11.26 34.63 -10.46
N VAL A 35 -11.65 35.36 -9.42
CA VAL A 35 -10.77 35.65 -8.26
C VAL A 35 -10.38 34.34 -7.56
N PHE A 36 -11.36 33.48 -7.25
CA PHE A 36 -11.12 32.19 -6.62
C PHE A 36 -10.31 31.20 -7.48
N ALA A 37 -10.37 31.32 -8.80
CA ALA A 37 -9.58 30.49 -9.72
C ALA A 37 -8.17 31.06 -9.98
N GLY A 38 -8.00 32.39 -9.91
CA GLY A 38 -6.78 33.08 -10.32
C GLY A 38 -5.82 33.37 -9.18
N LEU A 39 -6.32 33.80 -8.02
CA LEU A 39 -5.48 34.26 -6.91
C LEU A 39 -4.78 33.10 -6.20
N PRO A 40 -5.41 31.93 -5.98
CA PRO A 40 -4.70 30.77 -5.47
C PRO A 40 -3.63 30.20 -6.42
N PRO A 41 -2.57 29.54 -5.91
CA PRO A 41 -1.65 28.76 -6.73
C PRO A 41 -2.41 27.71 -7.55
N MET A 42 -2.00 27.39 -8.77
CA MET A 42 -2.75 26.43 -9.60
C MET A 42 -2.75 25.02 -8.96
N GLY A 43 -3.89 24.35 -9.00
CA GLY A 43 -4.07 22.98 -8.48
C GLY A 43 -5.50 22.47 -8.70
N LEU A 44 -5.81 21.28 -8.17
CA LEU A 44 -7.13 20.64 -8.36
C LEU A 44 -8.32 21.50 -7.89
N HIS A 45 -8.14 22.35 -6.86
CA HIS A 45 -9.20 23.22 -6.36
C HIS A 45 -9.75 24.20 -7.39
N VAL A 46 -9.01 24.51 -8.48
CA VAL A 46 -9.47 25.38 -9.58
C VAL A 46 -10.62 24.74 -10.36
N ILE A 47 -10.74 23.41 -10.33
CA ILE A 47 -11.86 22.68 -10.96
C ILE A 47 -13.20 23.16 -10.39
N VAL A 48 -13.26 23.50 -9.09
CA VAL A 48 -14.49 23.97 -8.44
C VAL A 48 -15.00 25.29 -9.06
N PRO A 49 -14.28 26.42 -8.99
CA PRO A 49 -14.75 27.67 -9.59
C PRO A 49 -14.90 27.59 -11.12
N MET A 50 -14.09 26.77 -11.81
CA MET A 50 -14.25 26.50 -13.25
C MET A 50 -15.59 25.82 -13.55
N THR A 51 -15.93 24.77 -12.80
CA THR A 51 -17.20 24.05 -12.91
C THR A 51 -18.38 24.95 -12.66
N LEU A 52 -18.33 25.75 -11.58
CA LEU A 52 -19.35 26.74 -11.27
C LEU A 52 -19.47 27.80 -12.39
N ALA A 53 -18.37 28.24 -13.00
CA ALA A 53 -18.40 29.22 -14.09
C ALA A 53 -19.03 28.67 -15.38
N LEU A 54 -18.87 27.38 -15.65
CA LEU A 54 -19.53 26.67 -16.76
C LEU A 54 -21.01 26.39 -16.46
N LEU A 55 -21.33 26.01 -15.22
CA LEU A 55 -22.70 25.67 -14.79
C LEU A 55 -23.60 26.90 -14.69
N VAL A 56 -23.09 28.01 -14.16
CA VAL A 56 -23.88 29.24 -13.96
C VAL A 56 -24.02 30.03 -15.25
N ARG A 57 -25.19 30.65 -15.44
CA ARG A 57 -25.53 31.60 -16.53
C ARG A 57 -24.80 32.93 -16.37
N GLY A 58 -23.47 32.87 -16.44
CA GLY A 58 -22.59 34.03 -16.37
C GLY A 58 -21.75 34.24 -17.63
N SER A 59 -20.84 35.21 -17.59
CA SER A 59 -19.89 35.43 -18.68
C SER A 59 -18.63 34.60 -18.41
N PHE A 60 -18.47 33.47 -19.09
CA PHE A 60 -17.25 32.65 -18.99
C PHE A 60 -15.99 33.45 -19.39
N ARG A 61 -16.14 34.41 -20.31
CA ARG A 61 -15.06 35.33 -20.68
C ARG A 61 -14.69 36.28 -19.53
N ALA A 62 -15.66 36.74 -18.74
CA ALA A 62 -15.39 37.56 -17.57
C ALA A 62 -14.66 36.74 -16.49
N PHE A 63 -15.05 35.48 -16.32
CA PHE A 63 -14.33 34.53 -15.47
C PHE A 63 -12.86 34.36 -15.91
N LEU A 64 -12.59 34.02 -17.17
CA LEU A 64 -11.22 33.84 -17.67
C LEU A 64 -10.39 35.13 -17.57
N LEU A 65 -11.00 36.29 -17.81
CA LEU A 65 -10.32 37.58 -17.69
C LEU A 65 -9.95 37.88 -16.24
N ALA A 66 -10.87 37.67 -15.30
CA ALA A 66 -10.59 37.81 -13.88
C ALA A 66 -9.54 36.80 -13.41
N MET A 67 -9.64 35.54 -13.83
CA MET A 67 -8.65 34.50 -13.52
C MET A 67 -7.24 34.91 -13.96
N GLY A 68 -7.07 35.37 -15.21
CA GLY A 68 -5.78 35.84 -15.71
C GLY A 68 -5.26 37.06 -14.95
N LEU A 69 -6.13 38.05 -14.68
CA LEU A 69 -5.77 39.25 -13.94
C LEU A 69 -5.32 38.93 -12.50
N PHE A 70 -6.13 38.17 -11.76
CA PHE A 70 -5.83 37.81 -10.37
C PHE A 70 -4.68 36.82 -10.26
N LYS A 71 -4.39 36.06 -11.32
CA LYS A 71 -3.17 35.26 -11.39
C LYS A 71 -1.89 36.10 -11.45
N LEU A 72 -1.93 37.25 -12.13
CA LEU A 72 -0.81 38.19 -12.10
C LEU A 72 -0.72 38.88 -10.73
N LEU A 73 -1.86 39.28 -10.17
CA LEU A 73 -1.93 39.87 -8.84
C LEU A 73 -1.55 38.91 -7.71
N SER A 74 -1.58 37.58 -7.93
CA SER A 74 -1.20 36.62 -6.91
C SER A 74 0.26 36.73 -6.49
N ILE A 75 1.14 37.21 -7.38
CA ILE A 75 2.59 37.34 -7.10
C ILE A 75 2.85 38.31 -5.94
N PRO A 76 2.43 39.58 -6.00
CA PRO A 76 2.60 40.50 -4.87
C PRO A 76 1.74 40.15 -3.65
N VAL A 77 0.62 39.44 -3.82
CA VAL A 77 -0.27 39.02 -2.73
C VAL A 77 0.23 37.74 -2.02
N ALA A 78 1.21 37.04 -2.59
CA ALA A 78 1.71 35.77 -2.07
C ALA A 78 2.28 35.83 -0.64
N PRO A 79 3.09 36.84 -0.23
CA PRO A 79 3.58 36.92 1.14
C PRO A 79 2.45 37.05 2.18
N GLY A 80 1.44 37.87 1.89
CA GLY A 80 0.26 38.01 2.74
C GLY A 80 -0.58 36.73 2.79
N SER A 81 -0.77 36.08 1.64
CA SER A 81 -1.44 34.78 1.55
C SER A 81 -0.72 33.72 2.39
N TYR A 82 0.60 33.65 2.31
CA TYR A 82 1.40 32.73 3.11
C TYR A 82 1.26 33.01 4.61
N ALA A 83 1.35 34.29 5.02
CA ALA A 83 1.22 34.68 6.43
C ALA A 83 -0.15 34.30 7.02
N ILE A 84 -1.24 34.56 6.28
CA ILE A 84 -2.60 34.18 6.70
C ILE A 84 -2.74 32.66 6.79
N GLY A 85 -2.25 31.92 5.80
CA GLY A 85 -2.31 30.46 5.82
C GLY A 85 -1.51 29.85 6.96
N ARG A 86 -0.31 30.37 7.22
CA ARG A 86 0.51 29.96 8.38
C ARG A 86 -0.18 30.25 9.70
N PHE A 87 -0.80 31.42 9.82
CA PHE A 87 -1.56 31.83 11.01
C PHE A 87 -2.77 30.92 11.27
N LEU A 88 -3.50 30.51 10.21
CA LEU A 88 -4.68 29.65 10.35
C LEU A 88 -4.35 28.19 10.66
N LEU A 89 -3.21 27.71 10.16
CA LEU A 89 -2.74 26.34 10.35
C LEU A 89 -1.77 26.19 11.52
N ASP A 90 -1.59 27.22 12.34
CA ASP A 90 -0.75 27.19 13.54
C ASP A 90 -1.31 26.21 14.59
N SER A 91 -0.45 25.35 15.12
CA SER A 91 -0.80 24.32 16.12
C SER A 91 -1.33 24.93 17.42
N ASN A 92 -0.88 26.14 17.76
CA ASN A 92 -1.24 26.80 19.01
C ASN A 92 -2.69 27.32 19.04
N ARG A 93 -3.46 27.15 17.96
CA ARG A 93 -4.85 27.63 17.84
C ARG A 93 -5.91 26.64 18.29
N GLY A 94 -5.56 25.38 18.52
CA GLY A 94 -6.54 24.35 18.87
C GLY A 94 -7.54 24.01 17.75
N LEU A 95 -7.31 24.47 16.51
CA LEU A 95 -8.15 24.18 15.34
C LEU A 95 -7.78 22.87 14.63
N ASP A 96 -6.81 22.13 15.17
CA ASP A 96 -6.24 20.94 14.53
C ASP A 96 -7.26 19.84 14.27
N SER A 97 -8.20 19.63 15.20
CA SER A 97 -9.27 18.63 15.04
C SER A 97 -10.19 18.97 13.86
N MET A 98 -10.57 20.25 13.73
CA MET A 98 -11.38 20.75 12.62
C MET A 98 -10.64 20.61 11.28
N TRP A 99 -9.37 21.01 11.22
CA TRP A 99 -8.55 20.88 10.02
C TRP A 99 -8.32 19.43 9.62
N ARG A 100 -8.12 18.55 10.61
CA ARG A 100 -8.00 17.11 10.40
C ARG A 100 -9.24 16.54 9.71
N VAL A 101 -10.45 16.88 10.18
CA VAL A 101 -11.68 16.43 9.54
C VAL A 101 -11.80 17.00 8.12
N LEU A 102 -11.66 18.33 7.98
CA LEU A 102 -11.90 19.01 6.70
C LEU A 102 -10.91 18.57 5.60
N PHE A 103 -9.63 18.42 5.93
CA PHE A 103 -8.58 18.10 4.95
C PHE A 103 -8.46 16.61 4.63
N HIS A 104 -9.22 15.75 5.30
CA HIS A 104 -9.29 14.32 4.99
C HIS A 104 -10.63 13.89 4.38
N LEU A 105 -11.55 14.82 4.08
CA LEU A 105 -12.74 14.48 3.29
C LEU A 105 -12.34 14.04 1.86
N PRO A 106 -12.98 13.02 1.27
CA PRO A 106 -12.58 12.47 -0.05
C PRO A 106 -12.44 13.50 -1.17
N VAL A 107 -13.23 14.58 -1.13
CA VAL A 107 -13.17 15.66 -2.13
C VAL A 107 -12.14 16.74 -1.77
N ALA A 108 -11.90 17.00 -0.49
CA ALA A 108 -11.05 18.10 -0.02
C ALA A 108 -9.57 17.69 0.12
N ALA A 109 -9.32 16.44 0.49
CA ALA A 109 -8.00 15.84 0.60
C ALA A 109 -7.13 15.99 -0.68
N PRO A 110 -7.62 15.64 -1.89
CA PRO A 110 -6.82 15.80 -3.11
C PRO A 110 -6.58 17.28 -3.48
N MET A 111 -7.36 18.22 -2.95
CA MET A 111 -7.18 19.66 -3.22
C MET A 111 -5.91 20.22 -2.55
N GLY A 112 -5.43 19.57 -1.50
CA GLY A 112 -4.19 19.93 -0.81
C GLY A 112 -4.28 21.25 -0.03
N TYR A 113 -5.43 21.51 0.61
CA TYR A 113 -5.69 22.74 1.38
C TYR A 113 -4.76 22.93 2.60
N GLY A 114 -4.01 21.91 3.03
CA GLY A 114 -2.98 22.04 4.07
C GLY A 114 -1.76 22.90 3.69
N ARG A 115 -1.65 23.34 2.43
CA ARG A 115 -0.61 24.27 1.98
C ARG A 115 -0.90 25.69 2.44
N TYR A 116 0.04 26.34 3.14
CA TYR A 116 -0.11 27.68 3.71
C TYR A 116 -0.51 28.69 2.63
N LEU A 117 0.25 28.73 1.52
CA LEU A 117 -0.01 29.68 0.45
C LEU A 117 -1.42 29.46 -0.17
N LEU A 118 -1.82 28.20 -0.35
CA LEU A 118 -3.13 27.87 -0.91
C LEU A 118 -4.27 28.29 0.02
N LEU A 119 -4.24 27.89 1.30
CA LEU A 119 -5.31 28.20 2.22
C LEU A 119 -5.47 29.71 2.42
N GLY A 120 -4.36 30.43 2.66
CA GLY A 120 -4.43 31.87 2.86
C GLY A 120 -4.87 32.62 1.60
N SER A 121 -4.47 32.16 0.41
CA SER A 121 -4.96 32.73 -0.86
C SER A 121 -6.46 32.50 -1.07
N LEU A 122 -7.02 31.37 -0.62
CA LEU A 122 -8.47 31.11 -0.66
C LEU A 122 -9.23 32.04 0.28
N VAL A 123 -8.69 32.29 1.47
CA VAL A 123 -9.27 33.25 2.43
C VAL A 123 -9.23 34.66 1.87
N ILE A 124 -8.10 35.09 1.29
CA ILE A 124 -8.01 36.39 0.62
C ILE A 124 -8.97 36.46 -0.57
N SER A 125 -9.11 35.40 -1.35
CA SER A 125 -10.06 35.33 -2.47
C SER A 125 -11.49 35.50 -2.00
N LEU A 126 -11.85 34.92 -0.84
CA LEU A 126 -13.15 35.09 -0.23
C LEU A 126 -13.39 36.54 0.22
N LEU A 127 -12.40 37.15 0.88
CA LEU A 127 -12.47 38.52 1.36
C LEU A 127 -12.50 39.56 0.23
N ILE A 128 -11.73 39.36 -0.83
CA ILE A 128 -11.64 40.28 -1.99
C ILE A 128 -12.74 39.99 -3.02
N GLY A 129 -13.21 38.75 -3.14
CA GLY A 129 -14.25 38.38 -4.10
C GLY A 129 -15.57 39.13 -3.89
N ILE A 130 -15.93 39.39 -2.63
CA ILE A 130 -17.15 40.14 -2.26
C ILE A 130 -17.08 41.61 -2.71
N PRO A 131 -16.07 42.43 -2.32
CA PRO A 131 -15.98 43.81 -2.80
C PRO A 131 -15.79 43.88 -4.32
N VAL A 132 -15.04 42.95 -4.92
CA VAL A 132 -14.88 42.87 -6.38
C VAL A 132 -16.22 42.60 -7.06
N PHE A 133 -17.07 41.73 -6.51
CA PHE A 133 -18.42 41.49 -7.03
C PHE A 133 -19.24 42.79 -7.08
N PHE A 134 -19.29 43.55 -5.98
CA PHE A 134 -20.04 44.80 -5.95
C PHE A 134 -19.42 45.87 -6.85
N ALA A 135 -18.09 45.97 -6.90
CA ALA A 135 -17.39 46.92 -7.76
C ALA A 135 -17.65 46.63 -9.24
N VAL A 136 -17.54 45.38 -9.68
CA VAL A 136 -17.84 44.97 -11.06
C VAL A 136 -19.31 45.18 -11.39
N ARG A 137 -20.22 44.85 -10.47
CA ARG A 137 -21.65 45.11 -10.63
C ARG A 137 -21.92 46.60 -10.86
N LEU A 138 -21.35 47.46 -10.02
CA LEU A 138 -21.49 48.92 -10.13
C LEU A 138 -20.90 49.43 -11.45
N LEU A 139 -19.71 48.95 -11.83
CA LEU A 139 -19.05 49.31 -13.07
C LEU A 139 -19.90 48.93 -14.29
N VAL A 140 -20.50 47.74 -14.31
CA VAL A 140 -21.37 47.31 -15.39
C VAL A 140 -22.65 48.16 -15.45
N ILE A 141 -23.28 48.46 -14.30
CA ILE A 141 -24.48 49.31 -14.24
C ILE A 141 -24.16 50.71 -14.78
N ARG A 142 -23.08 51.33 -14.28
CA ARG A 142 -22.67 52.67 -14.68
C ARG A 142 -22.25 52.73 -16.14
N TYR A 143 -21.50 51.74 -16.61
CA TYR A 143 -21.14 51.62 -18.02
C TYR A 143 -22.40 51.54 -18.89
N ARG A 144 -23.38 50.70 -18.53
CA ARG A 144 -24.60 50.54 -19.32
C ARG A 144 -25.47 51.80 -19.33
N SER A 145 -25.62 52.50 -18.20
CA SER A 145 -26.42 53.72 -18.12
C SER A 145 -25.75 54.92 -18.79
N SER A 146 -24.44 55.09 -18.63
CA SER A 146 -23.68 56.14 -19.32
C SER A 146 -23.58 55.85 -20.82
N PHE A 147 -23.47 54.59 -21.23
CA PHE A 147 -23.44 54.20 -22.63
C PHE A 147 -24.80 54.43 -23.30
N THR A 148 -25.93 54.10 -22.67
CA THR A 148 -27.25 54.43 -23.23
C THR A 148 -27.47 55.94 -23.35
N ALA A 149 -27.05 56.74 -22.35
CA ALA A 149 -27.11 58.21 -22.42
C ALA A 149 -26.19 58.81 -23.50
N TRP A 150 -24.99 58.23 -23.66
CA TRP A 150 -24.04 58.66 -24.70
C TRP A 150 -24.53 58.31 -26.11
N VAL A 151 -25.10 57.11 -26.30
CA VAL A 151 -25.68 56.66 -27.58
C VAL A 151 -26.94 57.44 -27.93
N SER A 152 -27.83 57.72 -26.98
CA SER A 152 -29.03 58.52 -27.21
C SER A 152 -28.70 59.98 -27.57
N GLY A 153 -27.66 60.56 -26.94
CA GLY A 153 -27.14 61.87 -27.31
C GLY A 153 -26.61 61.93 -28.75
N TRP A 154 -26.10 60.81 -29.28
CA TRP A 154 -25.64 60.71 -30.66
C TRP A 154 -26.76 60.54 -31.68
N SER A 155 -27.83 59.81 -31.35
CA SER A 155 -29.03 59.75 -32.20
C SER A 155 -29.78 61.07 -32.27
N MET A 156 -29.65 61.92 -31.24
CA MET A 156 -30.24 63.27 -31.19
C MET A 156 -29.38 64.34 -31.88
N SER A 157 -28.11 64.05 -32.18
CA SER A 157 -27.20 65.02 -32.81
C SER A 157 -27.33 65.01 -34.33
N GLU A 158 -28.26 65.79 -34.86
CA GLU A 158 -28.43 66.03 -36.31
C GLU A 158 -27.12 66.49 -36.99
N ARG A 159 -26.22 67.14 -36.25
CA ARG A 159 -24.92 67.66 -36.75
C ARG A 159 -23.85 66.60 -37.07
N LEU A 160 -24.03 65.36 -36.62
CA LEU A 160 -23.08 64.25 -36.87
C LEU A 160 -23.62 63.22 -37.87
N ARG A 161 -24.86 63.41 -38.34
CA ARG A 161 -25.50 62.59 -39.37
C ARG A 161 -24.84 62.87 -40.73
N GLY A 162 -24.11 61.87 -41.25
CA GLY A 162 -23.53 61.89 -42.62
C GLY A 162 -22.00 61.84 -42.74
N LYS A 163 -21.24 62.00 -41.66
CA LYS A 163 -19.76 61.92 -41.71
C LYS A 163 -19.26 60.47 -41.60
N ARG A 164 -18.46 60.00 -42.58
CA ARG A 164 -17.92 58.62 -42.63
C ARG A 164 -17.16 58.19 -41.37
N TRP A 165 -16.38 59.10 -40.78
CA TRP A 165 -15.65 58.85 -39.54
C TRP A 165 -16.57 58.72 -38.32
N ALA A 166 -17.68 59.46 -38.27
CA ALA A 166 -18.68 59.34 -37.21
C ALA A 166 -19.42 57.99 -37.32
N SER A 167 -19.70 57.53 -38.54
CA SER A 167 -20.24 56.20 -38.79
C SER A 167 -19.25 55.08 -38.43
N PHE A 168 -17.95 55.27 -38.70
CA PHE A 168 -16.88 54.36 -38.27
C PHE A 168 -16.73 54.31 -36.75
N LEU A 169 -16.73 55.45 -36.06
CA LEU A 169 -16.71 55.51 -34.60
C LEU A 169 -17.99 54.91 -34.00
N ARG A 170 -19.16 55.06 -34.66
CA ARG A 170 -20.39 54.35 -34.32
C ARG A 170 -20.25 52.87 -34.47
N TRP A 171 -19.72 52.39 -35.58
CA TRP A 171 -19.45 50.97 -35.77
C TRP A 171 -18.42 50.42 -34.77
N LEU A 172 -17.37 51.18 -34.43
CA LEU A 172 -16.32 50.78 -33.51
C LEU A 172 -16.80 50.72 -32.04
N PHE A 173 -17.52 51.74 -31.59
CA PHE A 173 -17.97 51.88 -30.20
C PHE A 173 -19.38 51.34 -29.94
N VAL A 174 -20.29 51.39 -30.92
CA VAL A 174 -21.64 50.79 -30.81
C VAL A 174 -21.59 49.33 -31.26
N GLY A 175 -20.85 48.99 -32.33
CA GLY A 175 -20.99 47.68 -32.98
C GLY A 175 -22.36 47.59 -33.64
N GLY A 176 -22.46 46.97 -34.83
CA GLY A 176 -23.74 46.82 -35.53
C GLY A 176 -24.88 46.43 -34.58
N GLU A 177 -26.01 47.13 -34.70
CA GLU A 177 -27.18 47.14 -33.81
C GLU A 177 -27.17 46.04 -32.75
N ALA A 178 -26.86 46.43 -31.50
CA ALA A 178 -27.03 45.53 -30.37
C ALA A 178 -28.53 45.27 -30.21
N LYS A 179 -29.03 44.21 -30.86
CA LYS A 179 -30.30 43.58 -30.52
C LYS A 179 -30.22 43.13 -29.07
N TYR A 180 -30.70 43.98 -28.17
CA TYR A 180 -31.07 43.58 -26.82
C TYR A 180 -32.33 42.71 -26.94
N GLU A 181 -32.19 41.50 -27.47
CA GLU A 181 -33.25 40.52 -27.39
C GLU A 181 -33.41 40.16 -25.91
N SER A 182 -34.44 40.73 -25.31
CA SER A 182 -34.95 40.40 -23.99
C SER A 182 -35.62 39.01 -24.07
N ALA A 183 -34.83 37.98 -24.33
CA ALA A 183 -35.29 36.61 -24.16
C ALA A 183 -35.82 36.50 -22.72
N LYS A 184 -37.11 36.14 -22.58
CA LYS A 184 -37.78 36.06 -21.28
C LYS A 184 -36.91 35.23 -20.34
N PRO A 185 -36.49 35.76 -19.16
CA PRO A 185 -35.67 35.00 -18.25
C PRO A 185 -36.43 33.74 -17.85
N PRO A 186 -35.84 32.54 -18.01
CA PRO A 186 -36.53 31.31 -17.65
C PRO A 186 -36.85 31.31 -16.15
N ARG A 187 -38.01 30.75 -15.82
CA ARG A 187 -38.52 30.67 -14.46
C ARG A 187 -37.87 29.52 -13.68
N GLY A 188 -37.82 29.63 -12.35
CA GLY A 188 -37.28 28.60 -11.46
C GLY A 188 -35.74 28.57 -11.34
N LEU A 189 -35.17 27.44 -10.91
CA LEU A 189 -33.73 27.22 -10.71
C LEU A 189 -32.89 27.46 -11.99
N PHE A 190 -33.50 27.26 -13.16
CA PHE A 190 -32.89 27.53 -14.47
C PHE A 190 -32.67 29.00 -14.77
N ARG A 191 -33.11 29.93 -13.92
CA ARG A 191 -32.75 31.36 -14.02
C ARG A 191 -31.24 31.57 -13.88
N TYR A 192 -30.59 30.75 -13.05
CA TYR A 192 -29.16 30.89 -12.72
C TYR A 192 -28.28 29.80 -13.35
N ILE A 193 -28.83 28.64 -13.72
CA ILE A 193 -28.06 27.49 -14.25
C ILE A 193 -28.25 27.35 -15.77
N ARG A 194 -27.16 27.14 -16.52
CA ARG A 194 -27.19 26.85 -17.97
C ARG A 194 -27.73 25.44 -18.15
N ARG A 195 -28.85 25.30 -18.84
CA ARG A 195 -29.48 23.99 -19.08
C ARG A 195 -28.57 23.08 -19.91
N GLU A 196 -27.81 23.67 -20.82
CA GLU A 196 -26.87 22.97 -21.68
C GLU A 196 -25.71 22.40 -20.83
N ALA A 197 -25.26 23.14 -19.81
CA ALA A 197 -24.19 22.70 -18.93
C ALA A 197 -24.59 21.51 -18.05
N LEU A 198 -25.88 21.31 -17.74
CA LEU A 198 -26.34 20.15 -16.97
C LEU A 198 -26.12 18.82 -17.71
N ILE A 199 -26.05 18.85 -19.04
CA ILE A 199 -25.79 17.66 -19.86
C ILE A 199 -24.32 17.64 -20.31
N ILE A 200 -23.81 18.78 -20.78
CA ILE A 200 -22.45 18.89 -21.31
C ILE A 200 -21.41 18.61 -20.22
N LEU A 201 -21.60 19.11 -19.00
CA LEU A 201 -20.59 19.00 -17.94
C LEU A 201 -20.41 17.54 -17.46
N PRO A 202 -21.47 16.75 -17.17
CA PRO A 202 -21.33 15.32 -16.96
C PRO A 202 -20.71 14.60 -18.15
N LEU A 203 -21.06 14.97 -19.38
CA LEU A 203 -20.49 14.36 -20.58
C LEU A 203 -18.99 14.66 -20.75
N ILE A 204 -18.55 15.88 -20.40
CA ILE A 204 -17.13 16.24 -20.35
C ILE A 204 -16.42 15.41 -19.26
N TYR A 205 -17.00 15.29 -18.07
CA TYR A 205 -16.40 14.47 -17.01
C TYR A 205 -16.34 12.99 -17.39
N LEU A 206 -17.37 12.47 -18.04
CA LEU A 206 -17.39 11.12 -18.59
C LEU A 206 -16.32 10.97 -19.67
N ALA A 207 -16.17 11.93 -20.58
CA ALA A 207 -15.13 11.89 -21.60
C ALA A 207 -13.72 11.94 -20.98
N CYS A 208 -13.47 12.82 -20.01
CA CYS A 208 -12.20 12.86 -19.27
C CYS A 208 -11.94 11.53 -18.55
N TYR A 209 -12.97 10.94 -17.96
CA TYR A 209 -12.90 9.64 -17.32
C TYR A 209 -12.57 8.52 -18.33
N LEU A 210 -13.25 8.47 -19.48
CA LEU A 210 -12.99 7.49 -20.53
C LEU A 210 -11.58 7.64 -21.09
N VAL A 211 -11.11 8.87 -21.29
CA VAL A 211 -9.72 9.14 -21.68
C VAL A 211 -8.77 8.62 -20.61
N ALA A 212 -9.01 8.89 -19.32
CA ALA A 212 -8.19 8.35 -18.24
C ALA A 212 -8.22 6.81 -18.21
N ALA A 213 -9.39 6.20 -18.42
CA ALA A 213 -9.57 4.75 -18.47
C ALA A 213 -8.81 4.08 -19.61
N VAL A 214 -8.61 4.78 -20.72
CA VAL A 214 -7.77 4.31 -21.82
C VAL A 214 -6.30 4.59 -21.54
N VAL A 215 -5.96 5.80 -21.08
CA VAL A 215 -4.57 6.26 -20.95
C VAL A 215 -3.85 5.58 -19.78
N VAL A 216 -4.47 5.48 -18.60
CA VAL A 216 -3.80 4.99 -17.39
C VAL A 216 -3.29 3.55 -17.53
N PRO A 217 -4.05 2.58 -18.10
CA PRO A 217 -3.52 1.23 -18.35
C PRO A 217 -2.23 1.19 -19.17
N PHE A 218 -2.07 2.07 -20.17
CA PHE A 218 -0.82 2.13 -20.95
C PHE A 218 0.40 2.53 -20.13
N PHE A 219 0.20 3.26 -19.04
CA PHE A 219 1.28 3.67 -18.13
C PHE A 219 1.38 2.79 -16.88
N ALA A 220 0.38 1.94 -16.63
CA ALA A 220 0.30 1.12 -15.42
C ALA A 220 1.55 0.27 -15.21
N GLY A 221 2.05 -0.39 -16.26
CA GLY A 221 3.21 -1.28 -16.15
C GLY A 221 4.49 -0.57 -15.81
N ARG A 222 4.71 0.60 -16.41
CA ARG A 222 5.89 1.42 -16.14
C ARG A 222 5.84 2.04 -14.75
N ILE A 223 4.66 2.48 -14.33
CA ILE A 223 4.46 3.01 -12.97
C ILE A 223 4.67 1.88 -11.95
N ALA A 224 4.15 0.68 -12.24
CA ALA A 224 4.27 -0.47 -11.36
C ALA A 224 5.72 -0.97 -11.25
N THR A 225 6.45 -1.12 -12.36
CA THR A 225 7.87 -1.53 -12.34
C THR A 225 8.75 -0.50 -11.64
N SER A 226 8.58 0.78 -11.95
CA SER A 226 9.37 1.86 -11.32
C SER A 226 9.07 2.00 -9.82
N ALA A 227 7.80 1.87 -9.41
CA ALA A 227 7.43 1.89 -8.00
C ALA A 227 7.92 0.64 -7.27
N ALA A 228 7.82 -0.54 -7.87
CA ALA A 228 8.30 -1.79 -7.29
C ALA A 228 9.83 -1.75 -7.12
N SER A 229 10.57 -1.36 -8.17
CA SER A 229 12.02 -1.18 -8.10
C SER A 229 12.43 -0.15 -7.05
N TYR A 230 11.65 0.93 -6.88
CA TYR A 230 11.90 1.93 -5.84
C TYR A 230 11.73 1.38 -4.41
N VAL A 231 10.78 0.47 -4.21
CA VAL A 231 10.50 -0.12 -2.89
C VAL A 231 11.46 -1.26 -2.57
N VAL A 232 11.72 -2.13 -3.54
CA VAL A 232 12.59 -3.31 -3.39
C VAL A 232 14.06 -2.90 -3.36
N GLY A 233 14.45 -1.86 -4.10
CA GLY A 233 15.84 -1.41 -4.19
C GLY A 233 16.70 -2.18 -5.21
N GLY A 234 16.15 -3.22 -5.84
CA GLY A 234 16.74 -3.96 -6.96
C GLY A 234 16.00 -3.77 -8.29
N GLU A 235 16.49 -4.39 -9.36
CA GLU A 235 15.83 -4.39 -10.67
C GLU A 235 14.61 -5.32 -10.64
N VAL A 236 13.43 -4.74 -10.85
CA VAL A 236 12.16 -5.47 -10.88
C VAL A 236 11.61 -5.47 -12.29
N ALA A 237 11.52 -6.65 -12.89
CA ALA A 237 10.86 -6.87 -14.16
C ALA A 237 9.41 -7.32 -13.93
N VAL A 238 8.48 -6.77 -14.71
CA VAL A 238 7.06 -7.14 -14.69
C VAL A 238 6.65 -7.39 -16.12
N LYS A 239 6.20 -8.61 -16.42
CA LYS A 239 5.85 -9.01 -17.79
C LYS A 239 4.62 -8.27 -18.29
N ASP A 240 3.52 -8.32 -17.53
CA ASP A 240 2.26 -7.69 -17.88
C ASP A 240 1.66 -6.98 -16.67
N SER A 241 0.93 -5.90 -16.91
CA SER A 241 0.19 -5.22 -15.85
C SER A 241 -1.09 -4.59 -16.40
N SER A 242 -2.14 -4.58 -15.60
CA SER A 242 -3.36 -3.86 -15.89
C SER A 242 -3.85 -3.09 -14.67
N PHE A 243 -4.36 -1.88 -14.89
CA PHE A 243 -4.93 -1.08 -13.82
C PHE A 243 -6.35 -0.66 -14.15
N SER A 244 -7.28 -0.91 -13.24
CA SER A 244 -8.67 -0.46 -13.32
C SER A 244 -8.87 0.79 -12.46
N LEU A 245 -9.16 1.93 -13.12
CA LEU A 245 -9.47 3.18 -12.42
C LEU A 245 -10.77 3.12 -11.60
N PHE A 246 -11.72 2.26 -11.98
CA PHE A 246 -13.02 2.18 -11.31
C PHE A 246 -12.92 1.44 -9.97
N THR A 247 -12.24 0.30 -9.97
CA THR A 247 -12.09 -0.55 -8.79
C THR A 247 -10.85 -0.20 -7.97
N GLY A 248 -9.87 0.51 -8.55
CA GLY A 248 -8.56 0.68 -7.93
C GLY A 248 -7.73 -0.61 -7.93
N ARG A 249 -8.11 -1.60 -8.75
CA ARG A 249 -7.43 -2.90 -8.86
C ARG A 249 -6.26 -2.78 -9.83
N LEU A 250 -5.08 -3.18 -9.37
CA LEU A 250 -3.85 -3.34 -10.13
C LEU A 250 -3.52 -4.82 -10.19
N ASP A 251 -3.52 -5.40 -11.38
CA ASP A 251 -3.08 -6.78 -11.61
C ASP A 251 -1.71 -6.72 -12.31
N MET A 252 -0.76 -7.54 -11.85
CA MET A 252 0.59 -7.65 -12.37
C MET A 252 0.92 -9.13 -12.54
N ASN A 253 1.46 -9.54 -13.68
CA ASN A 253 1.81 -10.93 -13.94
C ASN A 253 3.30 -11.05 -14.25
N GLY A 254 3.92 -12.14 -13.79
CA GLY A 254 5.34 -12.43 -13.98
C GLY A 254 6.21 -11.31 -13.42
N LEU A 255 6.04 -11.02 -12.13
CA LEU A 255 6.94 -10.11 -11.41
C LEU A 255 8.19 -10.90 -11.01
N SER A 256 9.36 -10.36 -11.34
CA SER A 256 10.65 -10.98 -11.00
C SER A 256 11.60 -9.92 -10.45
N VAL A 257 12.35 -10.29 -9.42
CA VAL A 257 13.39 -9.49 -8.80
C VAL A 257 14.71 -10.19 -9.06
N GLN A 258 15.61 -9.54 -9.79
CA GLN A 258 16.92 -10.10 -10.14
C GLN A 258 17.88 -10.03 -8.97
N ASP A 259 18.80 -10.99 -8.91
CA ASP A 259 19.91 -10.96 -7.96
C ASP A 259 20.90 -9.84 -8.34
N PRO A 260 21.21 -8.89 -7.42
CA PRO A 260 22.17 -7.84 -7.69
C PRO A 260 23.60 -8.36 -7.98
N ASN A 261 23.96 -9.51 -7.41
CA ASN A 261 25.29 -10.13 -7.56
C ASN A 261 25.34 -11.05 -8.78
N GLU A 262 24.24 -11.74 -9.09
CA GLU A 262 24.12 -12.64 -10.24
C GLU A 262 22.87 -12.32 -11.10
N PRO A 263 22.94 -11.33 -12.01
CA PRO A 263 21.76 -10.88 -12.78
C PRO A 263 21.10 -11.93 -13.69
N ALA A 264 21.74 -13.10 -13.88
CA ALA A 264 21.17 -14.22 -14.61
C ALA A 264 20.13 -15.01 -13.79
N GLU A 265 20.11 -14.84 -12.48
CA GLU A 265 19.21 -15.52 -11.56
C GLU A 265 18.23 -14.54 -10.91
N ASN A 266 17.02 -15.04 -10.62
CA ASN A 266 15.98 -14.28 -9.95
C ASN A 266 15.91 -14.71 -8.48
N VAL A 267 15.97 -13.73 -7.57
CA VAL A 267 15.81 -13.97 -6.13
C VAL A 267 14.35 -14.17 -5.78
N VAL A 268 13.46 -13.39 -6.38
CA VAL A 268 12.01 -13.49 -6.16
C VAL A 268 11.32 -13.58 -7.50
N GLU A 269 10.48 -14.60 -7.68
CA GLU A 269 9.53 -14.68 -8.79
C GLU A 269 8.11 -14.79 -8.24
N VAL A 270 7.20 -13.97 -8.76
CA VAL A 270 5.78 -13.95 -8.40
C VAL A 270 4.97 -14.10 -9.68
N ALA A 271 4.23 -15.20 -9.79
CA ALA A 271 3.45 -15.53 -10.98
C ALA A 271 2.36 -14.49 -11.28
N SER A 272 1.62 -14.08 -10.25
CA SER A 272 0.59 -13.05 -10.32
C SER A 272 0.53 -12.25 -9.03
N LEU A 273 0.35 -10.94 -9.12
CA LEU A 273 0.17 -10.04 -7.99
C LEU A 273 -1.03 -9.15 -8.28
N THR A 274 -2.06 -9.25 -7.44
CA THR A 274 -3.24 -8.41 -7.47
C THR A 274 -3.24 -7.49 -6.26
N LEU A 275 -3.36 -6.19 -6.50
CA LEU A 275 -3.54 -5.17 -5.47
C LEU A 275 -4.89 -4.48 -5.66
N ASN A 276 -5.81 -4.63 -4.71
CA ASN A 276 -7.11 -3.97 -4.74
C ASN A 276 -7.13 -2.79 -3.77
N ALA A 277 -6.86 -1.58 -4.27
CA ALA A 277 -6.79 -0.39 -3.44
C ALA A 277 -8.18 0.25 -3.22
N GLY A 278 -8.52 0.52 -1.95
CA GLY A 278 -9.75 1.20 -1.59
C GLY A 278 -9.77 2.65 -2.09
N MET A 279 -10.62 2.94 -3.07
CA MET A 279 -10.67 4.26 -3.73
C MET A 279 -11.02 5.40 -2.77
N LEU A 280 -11.96 5.17 -1.85
CA LEU A 280 -12.34 6.17 -0.84
C LEU A 280 -11.16 6.48 0.10
N PRO A 281 -10.53 5.49 0.78
CA PRO A 281 -9.31 5.73 1.53
C PRO A 281 -8.20 6.44 0.74
N LEU A 282 -7.97 6.07 -0.52
CA LEU A 282 -6.97 6.71 -1.38
C LEU A 282 -7.26 8.21 -1.57
N LEU A 283 -8.51 8.57 -1.81
CA LEU A 283 -8.94 9.97 -1.90
C LEU A 283 -8.75 10.71 -0.57
N GLU A 284 -8.90 10.03 0.56
CA GLU A 284 -8.57 10.54 1.91
C GLU A 284 -7.06 10.60 2.20
N ARG A 285 -6.20 10.30 1.22
CA ARG A 285 -4.72 10.20 1.33
C ARG A 285 -4.26 9.05 2.23
N ARG A 286 -5.05 7.98 2.33
CA ARG A 286 -4.75 6.75 3.05
C ARG A 286 -4.53 5.62 2.06
N VAL A 287 -3.51 4.81 2.29
CA VAL A 287 -3.21 3.65 1.43
C VAL A 287 -3.82 2.42 2.09
N VAL A 288 -5.08 2.13 1.76
CA VAL A 288 -5.77 0.95 2.30
C VAL A 288 -6.05 0.00 1.15
N PHE A 289 -5.54 -1.22 1.24
CA PHE A 289 -5.85 -2.29 0.31
C PHE A 289 -6.99 -3.14 0.88
N ASN A 290 -8.04 -3.34 0.09
CA ASN A 290 -9.14 -4.24 0.43
C ASN A 290 -8.68 -5.70 0.31
N SER A 291 -7.89 -6.01 -0.72
CA SER A 291 -7.20 -7.28 -0.86
C SER A 291 -5.83 -7.08 -1.51
N VAL A 292 -4.88 -7.91 -1.11
CA VAL A 292 -3.59 -8.14 -1.76
C VAL A 292 -3.52 -9.64 -1.99
N GLU A 293 -3.53 -10.08 -3.25
CA GLU A 293 -3.43 -11.50 -3.59
C GLU A 293 -2.10 -11.70 -4.34
N ILE A 294 -1.18 -12.41 -3.72
CA ILE A 294 0.08 -12.84 -4.31
C ILE A 294 -0.14 -14.29 -4.73
N GLY A 295 0.07 -14.61 -6.00
CA GLY A 295 0.02 -15.98 -6.51
C GLY A 295 1.23 -16.77 -6.06
N ASP A 296 1.58 -17.80 -6.83
CA ASP A 296 2.77 -18.60 -6.52
C ASP A 296 4.03 -17.71 -6.51
N MET A 297 4.77 -17.82 -5.42
CA MET A 297 5.99 -17.07 -5.14
C MET A 297 7.15 -18.04 -4.96
N TYR A 298 8.21 -17.83 -5.72
CA TYR A 298 9.47 -18.57 -5.61
C TYR A 298 10.51 -17.64 -5.02
N LEU A 299 11.11 -18.07 -3.92
CA LEU A 299 12.16 -17.32 -3.22
C LEU A 299 13.43 -18.17 -3.18
N HIS A 300 14.48 -17.68 -3.85
CA HIS A 300 15.79 -18.31 -3.87
C HIS A 300 16.74 -17.55 -2.94
N VAL A 301 17.05 -18.16 -1.78
CA VAL A 301 17.97 -17.56 -0.80
C VAL A 301 19.24 -18.38 -0.73
N VAL A 302 20.36 -17.71 -1.00
CA VAL A 302 21.71 -18.28 -0.96
C VAL A 302 22.52 -17.57 0.10
N ARG A 303 23.18 -18.36 0.96
CA ARG A 303 24.16 -17.85 1.92
C ARG A 303 25.56 -17.94 1.33
N GLN A 304 26.22 -16.79 1.24
CA GLN A 304 27.56 -16.66 0.66
C GLN A 304 28.66 -17.09 1.66
N GLU A 305 29.87 -17.30 1.13
CA GLU A 305 31.06 -17.63 1.94
C GLU A 305 31.32 -16.63 3.07
N ASP A 306 31.06 -15.34 2.86
CA ASP A 306 31.25 -14.28 3.87
C ASP A 306 30.17 -14.29 4.97
N GLY A 307 29.08 -15.03 4.76
CA GLY A 307 27.98 -15.23 5.71
C GLY A 307 26.80 -14.31 5.53
N THR A 308 26.87 -13.42 4.54
CA THR A 308 25.73 -12.61 4.07
C THR A 308 24.79 -13.46 3.22
N LEU A 309 23.53 -13.04 3.13
CA LEU A 309 22.57 -13.61 2.20
C LEU A 309 22.51 -12.77 0.93
N ASN A 310 22.20 -13.40 -0.20
CA ASN A 310 21.92 -12.68 -1.46
C ASN A 310 20.76 -11.65 -1.35
N VAL A 311 19.97 -11.72 -0.27
CA VAL A 311 18.89 -10.77 0.05
C VAL A 311 19.30 -9.58 0.92
N ASP A 312 20.52 -9.53 1.45
CA ASP A 312 20.93 -8.49 2.41
C ASP A 312 21.29 -7.15 1.73
N ASP A 313 21.74 -7.18 0.47
CA ASP A 313 22.36 -6.01 -0.19
C ASP A 313 21.46 -5.27 -1.20
N PHE A 314 20.15 -5.56 -1.22
CA PHE A 314 19.16 -4.92 -2.10
C PHE A 314 19.06 -3.39 -1.96
N THR A 315 19.76 -2.76 -1.02
CA THR A 315 19.73 -1.30 -0.81
C THR A 315 21.00 -0.56 -1.26
N SER A 316 22.05 -1.28 -1.67
CA SER A 316 23.38 -0.72 -2.00
C SER A 316 23.81 -0.94 -3.47
N GLY A 317 23.27 -1.94 -4.15
CA GLY A 317 23.73 -2.37 -5.48
C GLY A 317 22.87 -1.92 -6.65
N TRP A 318 23.12 -0.72 -7.20
CA TRP A 318 22.88 -0.51 -8.64
C TRP A 318 24.15 0.08 -9.26
N ASN A 319 24.94 -0.78 -9.91
CA ASN A 319 26.03 -0.35 -10.75
C ASN A 319 25.48 0.15 -12.10
N ALA A 320 25.19 1.45 -12.16
CA ALA A 320 24.65 2.12 -13.33
C ALA A 320 25.52 1.98 -14.60
N ASP A 321 26.81 1.69 -14.46
CA ASP A 321 27.77 1.75 -15.55
C ASP A 321 27.60 0.59 -16.55
N GLY A 322 27.23 -0.61 -16.08
CA GLY A 322 27.00 -1.78 -16.94
C GLY A 322 25.74 -1.68 -17.82
N TYR A 323 24.66 -1.11 -17.27
CA TYR A 323 23.42 -0.86 -18.02
C TYR A 323 23.60 0.25 -19.07
N ILE A 324 24.43 1.24 -18.77
CA ILE A 324 24.72 2.36 -19.67
C ILE A 324 25.53 1.91 -20.90
N GLU A 325 26.40 0.90 -20.78
CA GLU A 325 27.14 0.33 -21.91
C GLU A 325 26.21 -0.44 -22.87
N TRP A 326 25.33 -1.29 -22.33
CA TRP A 326 24.32 -2.02 -23.11
C TRP A 326 23.34 -1.10 -23.85
N ALA A 327 22.89 -0.02 -23.20
CA ALA A 327 22.01 0.98 -23.80
C ALA A 327 22.69 1.82 -24.89
N ARG A 328 24.03 1.92 -24.88
CA ARG A 328 24.82 2.68 -25.86
C ARG A 328 24.98 1.92 -27.18
N GLU A 329 24.99 0.59 -27.15
CA GLU A 329 25.04 -0.26 -28.36
C GLU A 329 23.74 -0.25 -29.18
N HIS A 330 22.62 0.19 -28.60
CA HIS A 330 21.29 0.08 -29.22
C HIS A 330 20.56 1.42 -29.46
N ALA A 331 21.28 2.56 -29.43
CA ALA A 331 20.66 3.89 -29.45
C ALA A 331 21.03 4.74 -30.69
N GLY A 332 20.68 4.26 -31.88
CA GLY A 332 20.73 5.03 -33.13
C GLY A 332 19.35 5.53 -33.57
N ASP A 333 19.18 6.85 -33.56
CA ASP A 333 18.22 7.70 -34.33
C ASP A 333 17.22 8.52 -33.50
N VAL A 334 17.38 9.85 -33.60
CA VAL A 334 16.66 10.85 -32.80
C VAL A 334 15.70 11.64 -33.70
N ASP A 335 14.44 11.22 -33.65
CA ASP A 335 13.24 11.87 -34.21
C ASP A 335 12.66 12.89 -33.21
N TRP A 336 11.86 13.89 -33.57
CA TRP A 336 11.34 14.91 -32.63
C TRP A 336 10.38 14.36 -31.56
N LEU A 337 9.86 13.15 -31.78
CA LEU A 337 9.23 12.30 -30.77
C LEU A 337 10.18 11.98 -29.60
N SER A 338 11.50 12.00 -29.84
CA SER A 338 12.55 11.81 -28.85
C SER A 338 12.68 12.97 -27.87
N LEU A 339 12.19 14.18 -28.15
CA LEU A 339 12.25 15.28 -27.18
C LEU A 339 11.10 15.15 -26.17
N LEU A 340 9.95 14.66 -26.63
CA LEU A 340 8.85 14.19 -25.79
C LEU A 340 9.23 12.90 -25.05
N ARG A 341 9.92 11.96 -25.73
CA ARG A 341 10.47 10.74 -25.14
C ARG A 341 11.54 11.06 -24.11
N ARG A 342 12.50 11.94 -24.38
CA ARG A 342 13.50 12.44 -23.42
C ARG A 342 12.86 13.18 -22.26
N PHE A 343 11.73 13.86 -22.44
CA PHE A 343 10.97 14.41 -21.32
C PHE A 343 10.29 13.31 -20.49
N ILE A 344 9.76 12.28 -21.14
CA ILE A 344 9.23 11.05 -20.51
C ILE A 344 10.36 10.23 -19.84
N ASP A 345 11.55 10.17 -20.42
CA ASP A 345 12.75 9.47 -19.95
C ASP A 345 13.42 10.30 -18.83
N HIS A 346 13.36 11.63 -18.88
CA HIS A 346 13.77 12.52 -17.79
C HIS A 346 12.84 12.41 -16.58
N LEU A 347 11.57 12.04 -16.81
CA LEU A 347 10.63 11.62 -15.76
C LEU A 347 10.83 10.13 -15.34
N GLY A 348 11.53 9.34 -16.15
CA GLY A 348 11.78 7.90 -15.98
C GLY A 348 13.19 7.52 -15.51
N GLN A 349 14.11 8.46 -15.32
CA GLN A 349 15.41 8.18 -14.70
C GLN A 349 15.23 8.00 -13.19
N PRO A 350 15.53 6.82 -12.60
CA PRO A 350 15.61 6.68 -11.16
C PRO A 350 16.71 7.64 -10.68
N ARG A 351 16.31 8.68 -9.96
CA ARG A 351 17.28 9.63 -9.41
C ARG A 351 18.07 8.87 -8.33
N PRO A 352 19.41 8.77 -8.42
CA PRO A 352 20.18 8.37 -7.26
C PRO A 352 19.79 9.28 -6.10
N ARG A 353 19.54 8.69 -4.93
CA ARG A 353 19.13 9.41 -3.73
C ARG A 353 20.12 10.54 -3.47
N LYS A 354 19.77 11.77 -3.84
CA LYS A 354 20.38 12.93 -3.20
C LYS A 354 20.05 12.80 -1.70
N PRO A 355 21.03 12.98 -0.79
CA PRO A 355 20.72 13.07 0.63
C PRO A 355 19.54 14.03 0.79
N ARG A 356 18.57 13.69 1.65
CA ARG A 356 17.40 14.56 1.86
C ARG A 356 17.94 15.96 2.16
N VAL A 357 17.83 16.87 1.19
CA VAL A 357 18.01 18.29 1.47
C VAL A 357 16.95 18.58 2.51
N ASP A 358 17.34 19.16 3.64
CA ASP A 358 16.38 19.55 4.66
C ASP A 358 15.45 20.62 4.08
N LEU A 359 14.36 20.15 3.47
CA LEU A 359 13.31 20.95 2.88
C LEU A 359 12.32 21.43 3.95
N SER A 360 12.57 21.21 5.25
CA SER A 360 11.72 21.72 6.33
C SER A 360 11.57 23.26 6.25
N ARG A 361 12.64 23.96 5.84
CA ARG A 361 12.62 25.41 5.55
C ARG A 361 11.71 25.80 4.37
N TYR A 362 11.41 24.87 3.47
CA TYR A 362 10.56 25.05 2.29
C TYR A 362 9.22 24.31 2.42
N ALA A 363 8.88 23.79 3.60
CA ALA A 363 7.59 23.16 3.87
C ALA A 363 6.49 24.23 3.79
N GLY A 364 5.98 24.46 2.57
CA GLY A 364 4.95 25.45 2.27
C GLY A 364 3.56 25.09 2.79
N GLY A 365 3.45 24.27 3.84
CA GLY A 365 2.21 23.77 4.42
C GLY A 365 2.42 22.92 5.66
N ARG A 366 1.31 22.55 6.29
CA ARG A 366 1.24 21.64 7.43
C ARG A 366 0.50 20.36 7.04
N SER A 367 1.08 19.21 7.38
CA SER A 367 0.38 17.93 7.32
C SER A 367 -0.35 17.69 8.64
N PHE A 368 -1.61 17.28 8.56
CA PHE A 368 -2.38 16.83 9.72
C PHE A 368 -2.34 15.31 9.77
N PRO A 369 -2.21 14.70 10.96
CA PRO A 369 -2.28 13.25 11.06
C PRO A 369 -3.63 12.78 10.51
N GLY A 370 -3.61 11.89 9.51
CA GLY A 370 -4.83 11.36 8.90
C GLY A 370 -5.67 10.51 9.84
N PHE A 371 -6.82 10.03 9.37
CA PHE A 371 -7.54 8.99 10.09
C PHE A 371 -6.72 7.70 10.06
N SER A 372 -6.53 7.10 11.23
CA SER A 372 -5.73 5.88 11.37
C SER A 372 -6.54 4.65 11.01
N PRO A 373 -5.93 3.62 10.39
CA PRO A 373 -4.53 3.55 9.96
C PRO A 373 -4.29 4.26 8.61
N SER A 374 -3.06 4.78 8.43
CA SER A 374 -2.60 5.39 7.17
C SER A 374 -2.24 4.36 6.11
N PHE A 375 -1.82 3.17 6.56
CA PHE A 375 -1.59 1.98 5.75
C PHE A 375 -2.31 0.79 6.38
N ALA A 376 -3.14 0.09 5.61
CA ALA A 376 -3.76 -1.15 6.04
C ALA A 376 -4.01 -2.08 4.85
N VAL A 377 -3.98 -3.38 5.12
CA VAL A 377 -4.37 -4.44 4.19
C VAL A 377 -5.46 -5.24 4.90
N GLU A 378 -6.69 -5.18 4.38
CA GLU A 378 -7.81 -5.89 4.99
C GLU A 378 -7.67 -7.41 4.84
N ARG A 379 -7.17 -7.85 3.68
CA ARG A 379 -6.83 -9.23 3.41
C ARG A 379 -5.56 -9.35 2.57
N LEU A 380 -4.61 -10.14 3.00
CA LEU A 380 -3.42 -10.55 2.25
C LEU A 380 -3.46 -12.06 2.09
N GLU A 381 -3.56 -12.54 0.87
CA GLU A 381 -3.47 -13.96 0.52
C GLU A 381 -2.18 -14.12 -0.29
N ILE A 382 -1.35 -15.09 0.07
CA ILE A 382 -0.22 -15.55 -0.74
C ILE A 382 -0.49 -17.02 -1.04
N GLY A 383 -0.40 -17.39 -2.31
CA GLY A 383 -0.53 -18.77 -2.78
C GLY A 383 0.62 -19.64 -2.29
N HIS A 384 1.19 -20.46 -3.17
CA HIS A 384 2.30 -21.31 -2.77
C HIS A 384 3.58 -20.48 -2.67
N VAL A 385 4.24 -20.50 -1.50
CA VAL A 385 5.60 -19.95 -1.35
C VAL A 385 6.58 -21.10 -1.35
N HIS A 386 7.36 -21.20 -2.42
CA HIS A 386 8.46 -22.13 -2.56
C HIS A 386 9.72 -21.46 -2.06
N LEU A 387 10.24 -21.93 -0.91
CA LEU A 387 11.50 -21.46 -0.36
C LEU A 387 12.59 -22.51 -0.61
N SER A 388 13.58 -22.17 -1.42
CA SER A 388 14.81 -22.93 -1.52
C SER A 388 15.91 -22.24 -0.71
N LEU A 389 16.50 -22.98 0.23
CA LEU A 389 17.64 -22.55 1.03
C LEU A 389 18.89 -23.30 0.57
N ALA A 390 19.96 -22.58 0.25
CA ALA A 390 21.27 -23.15 -0.06
C ALA A 390 22.35 -22.49 0.81
N ASP A 391 23.28 -23.30 1.33
CA ASP A 391 24.50 -22.84 2.04
C ASP A 391 25.73 -23.29 1.25
N GLU A 392 26.46 -22.33 0.67
CA GLU A 392 27.65 -22.61 -0.15
C GLU A 392 28.80 -23.22 0.66
N ARG A 393 28.80 -23.07 1.99
CA ARG A 393 29.89 -23.59 2.86
C ARG A 393 29.77 -25.08 3.15
N SER A 394 28.57 -25.63 3.04
CA SER A 394 28.25 -27.03 3.34
C SER A 394 27.38 -27.62 2.22
N PRO A 395 27.91 -27.82 1.01
CA PRO A 395 27.14 -28.32 -0.14
C PRO A 395 26.54 -29.73 0.09
N ASP A 396 27.06 -30.47 1.09
CA ASP A 396 26.59 -31.80 1.48
C ASP A 396 25.42 -31.78 2.49
N GLU A 397 25.13 -30.64 3.15
CA GLU A 397 24.01 -30.48 4.10
C GLU A 397 22.77 -29.92 3.38
N THR A 398 21.93 -30.80 2.84
CA THR A 398 20.67 -30.39 2.20
C THR A 398 19.56 -30.22 3.23
N PHE A 399 19.08 -28.99 3.42
CA PHE A 399 17.86 -28.73 4.19
C PHE A 399 16.62 -29.29 3.45
N PRO A 400 15.66 -29.93 4.15
CA PRO A 400 14.42 -30.33 3.50
C PRO A 400 13.70 -29.07 2.97
N PRO A 401 13.23 -29.05 1.71
CA PRO A 401 12.54 -27.89 1.18
C PRO A 401 11.26 -27.64 1.97
N LEU A 402 11.01 -26.37 2.28
CA LEU A 402 9.78 -25.93 2.92
C LEU A 402 8.90 -25.29 1.86
N THR A 403 7.71 -25.87 1.67
CA THR A 403 6.70 -25.30 0.77
C THR A 403 5.55 -24.79 1.61
N LEU A 404 5.38 -23.48 1.71
CA LEU A 404 4.15 -22.92 2.27
C LEU A 404 3.07 -23.05 1.19
N THR A 405 1.98 -23.73 1.48
CA THR A 405 0.87 -23.92 0.54
C THR A 405 -0.12 -22.77 0.59
N ASP A 406 -0.22 -22.12 1.74
CA ASP A 406 -1.24 -21.12 2.01
C ASP A 406 -0.74 -20.16 3.09
N VAL A 407 -0.69 -18.86 2.77
CA VAL A 407 -0.37 -17.81 3.73
C VAL A 407 -1.47 -16.76 3.68
N GLU A 408 -2.28 -16.72 4.73
CA GLU A 408 -3.35 -15.74 4.90
C GLU A 408 -2.99 -14.78 6.04
N ILE A 409 -3.02 -13.48 5.77
CA ILE A 409 -2.93 -12.43 6.79
C ILE A 409 -4.14 -11.51 6.68
N ASP A 410 -4.97 -11.50 7.72
CA ASP A 410 -6.16 -10.66 7.81
C ASP A 410 -5.93 -9.44 8.70
N ASN A 411 -6.52 -8.31 8.31
CA ASN A 411 -6.58 -7.06 9.07
C ASN A 411 -5.23 -6.41 9.42
N LEU A 412 -4.19 -6.63 8.62
CA LEU A 412 -2.87 -6.04 8.82
C LEU A 412 -2.95 -4.50 8.80
N ALA A 413 -2.41 -3.84 9.82
CA ALA A 413 -2.32 -2.39 9.91
C ALA A 413 -0.95 -1.96 10.46
N LEU A 414 -0.45 -0.81 10.00
CA LEU A 414 0.81 -0.25 10.49
C LEU A 414 0.57 1.12 11.14
N PRO A 415 0.84 1.29 12.45
CA PRO A 415 1.20 0.27 13.46
C PRO A 415 0.02 -0.67 13.85
N VAL A 416 0.33 -1.87 14.33
CA VAL A 416 -0.63 -2.98 14.64
C VAL A 416 -1.77 -2.56 15.56
N LYS A 417 -1.50 -1.76 16.60
CA LYS A 417 -2.51 -1.18 17.50
C LYS A 417 -3.63 -0.36 16.82
N LEU A 418 -3.45 0.04 15.56
CA LEU A 418 -4.45 0.77 14.78
C LEU A 418 -5.31 -0.14 13.90
N ALA A 419 -5.15 -1.46 14.01
CA ALA A 419 -6.01 -2.43 13.34
C ALA A 419 -7.45 -2.35 13.87
N ARG A 420 -8.43 -2.47 12.97
CA ARG A 420 -9.87 -2.42 13.32
C ARG A 420 -10.33 -3.71 14.02
N LYS A 421 -9.73 -4.82 13.64
CA LYS A 421 -9.95 -6.18 14.14
C LYS A 421 -8.59 -6.78 14.51
N PRO A 422 -8.54 -7.88 15.28
CA PRO A 422 -7.28 -8.58 15.54
C PRO A 422 -6.59 -8.98 14.24
N VAL A 423 -5.26 -8.88 14.21
CA VAL A 423 -4.47 -9.35 13.07
C VAL A 423 -4.40 -10.85 13.16
N LEU A 424 -4.88 -11.54 12.14
CA LEU A 424 -4.87 -13.00 12.08
C LEU A 424 -3.88 -13.43 11.00
N ILE A 425 -2.94 -14.28 11.36
CA ILE A 425 -1.93 -14.86 10.46
C ILE A 425 -2.18 -16.36 10.44
N ARG A 426 -2.25 -16.97 9.27
CA ARG A 426 -2.33 -18.41 9.09
C ARG A 426 -1.33 -18.81 8.02
N LEU A 427 -0.42 -19.70 8.38
CA LEU A 427 0.55 -20.32 7.50
C LEU A 427 0.25 -21.80 7.48
N LYS A 428 0.12 -22.40 6.30
CA LYS A 428 0.12 -23.84 6.12
C LYS A 428 1.26 -24.20 5.18
N GLY A 429 1.90 -25.32 5.44
CA GLY A 429 2.94 -25.80 4.55
C GLY A 429 3.25 -27.27 4.72
N LEU A 430 4.12 -27.72 3.84
CA LEU A 430 4.65 -29.07 3.75
C LEU A 430 6.17 -29.01 3.98
N VAL A 431 6.70 -30.05 4.60
CA VAL A 431 8.14 -30.22 4.84
C VAL A 431 8.63 -31.43 4.04
N GLY A 432 9.62 -31.22 3.17
CA GLY A 432 10.22 -32.26 2.32
C GLY A 432 9.68 -32.28 0.88
N VAL A 433 10.24 -33.17 0.05
CA VAL A 433 9.87 -33.33 -1.37
C VAL A 433 8.66 -34.27 -1.52
N GLU A 434 7.82 -34.03 -2.52
CA GLU A 434 6.67 -34.86 -2.88
C GLU A 434 7.11 -36.31 -3.15
N ALA A 435 7.00 -37.19 -2.15
CA ALA A 435 7.38 -38.59 -2.29
C ALA A 435 6.36 -39.34 -3.15
N GLY A 436 6.79 -39.79 -4.32
CA GLY A 436 5.99 -40.67 -5.18
C GLY A 436 5.54 -41.93 -4.44
N ASN A 437 4.24 -42.22 -4.54
CA ASN A 437 3.57 -43.45 -4.13
C ASN A 437 3.59 -43.76 -2.61
N GLY A 438 2.67 -43.12 -1.86
CA GLY A 438 2.15 -43.66 -0.59
C GLY A 438 2.81 -43.18 0.72
N ASN A 439 3.85 -42.35 0.68
CA ASN A 439 4.40 -41.75 1.90
C ASN A 439 3.56 -40.54 2.35
N ARG A 440 3.14 -40.55 3.63
CA ARG A 440 2.49 -39.39 4.29
C ARG A 440 3.49 -38.25 4.38
N GLN A 441 3.14 -37.08 3.85
CA GLN A 441 3.99 -35.89 3.91
C GLN A 441 3.81 -35.16 5.24
N ALA A 442 4.91 -34.66 5.77
CA ALA A 442 4.90 -33.84 6.97
C ALA A 442 4.23 -32.49 6.64
N ALA A 443 3.17 -32.15 7.37
CA ALA A 443 2.44 -30.90 7.18
C ALA A 443 2.52 -30.06 8.45
N PHE A 444 2.59 -28.75 8.31
CA PHE A 444 2.49 -27.82 9.43
C PHE A 444 1.43 -26.76 9.20
N THR A 445 0.80 -26.33 10.29
CA THR A 445 -0.10 -25.19 10.34
C THR A 445 0.34 -24.31 11.50
N LEU A 446 0.71 -23.06 11.20
CA LEU A 446 0.97 -22.04 12.20
C LEU A 446 -0.16 -21.00 12.10
N SER A 447 -0.82 -20.70 13.20
CA SER A 447 -1.74 -19.58 13.28
C SER A 447 -1.36 -18.64 14.42
N ALA A 448 -1.47 -17.34 14.17
CA ALA A 448 -1.28 -16.31 15.17
C ALA A 448 -2.46 -15.33 15.13
N ASN A 449 -2.91 -14.91 16.30
CA ASN A 449 -3.97 -13.93 16.50
C ASN A 449 -3.46 -12.84 17.44
N LEU A 450 -3.27 -11.63 16.91
CA LEU A 450 -2.67 -10.51 17.61
C LEU A 450 -3.73 -9.43 17.88
N ASP A 451 -4.13 -9.25 19.14
CA ASP A 451 -5.07 -8.20 19.55
C ASP A 451 -4.40 -7.15 20.46
N ASP A 452 -3.95 -6.07 19.85
CA ASP A 452 -3.32 -4.91 20.51
C ASP A 452 -4.31 -3.77 20.84
N ARG A 453 -5.62 -3.99 20.70
CA ARG A 453 -6.64 -2.93 20.82
C ARG A 453 -7.01 -2.62 22.27
N GLY A 454 -6.70 -3.53 23.19
CA GLY A 454 -6.97 -3.42 24.63
C GLY A 454 -5.93 -2.61 25.40
N THR A 455 -6.14 -2.46 26.71
CA THR A 455 -5.12 -1.90 27.62
C THR A 455 -3.92 -2.81 27.81
N VAL A 456 -4.13 -4.12 27.63
CA VAL A 456 -3.11 -5.17 27.67
C VAL A 456 -3.21 -5.94 26.35
N PRO A 457 -2.11 -6.11 25.60
CA PRO A 457 -2.12 -6.87 24.36
C PRO A 457 -2.31 -8.36 24.63
N ILE A 458 -3.09 -9.04 23.79
CA ILE A 458 -3.31 -10.49 23.86
C ILE A 458 -2.91 -11.11 22.53
N HIS A 459 -1.89 -11.96 22.55
CA HIS A 459 -1.40 -12.67 21.37
C HIS A 459 -1.54 -14.17 21.57
N THR A 460 -2.26 -14.84 20.67
CA THR A 460 -2.40 -16.30 20.69
C THR A 460 -1.68 -16.90 19.49
N TYR A 461 -0.88 -17.94 19.71
CA TYR A 461 -0.14 -18.69 18.72
C TYR A 461 -0.55 -20.16 18.81
N GLN A 462 -0.81 -20.79 17.68
CA GLN A 462 -1.06 -22.23 17.60
C GLN A 462 -0.17 -22.81 16.50
N LEU A 463 0.61 -23.82 16.84
CA LEU A 463 1.45 -24.57 15.92
C LEU A 463 1.01 -26.03 15.94
N GLU A 464 0.67 -26.55 14.78
CA GLU A 464 0.40 -27.96 14.56
C GLU A 464 1.39 -28.47 13.51
N VAL A 465 2.06 -29.57 13.80
CA VAL A 465 2.95 -30.28 12.88
C VAL A 465 2.51 -31.74 12.91
N ARG A 466 2.23 -32.35 11.75
CA ARG A 466 1.74 -33.71 11.63
C ARG A 466 2.70 -34.59 10.85
N ASP A 467 2.80 -35.84 11.25
CA ASP A 467 3.50 -36.91 10.53
C ASP A 467 4.96 -36.57 10.15
N MET A 468 5.67 -35.80 10.98
CA MET A 468 7.05 -35.38 10.71
C MET A 468 8.04 -36.51 11.01
N ASP A 469 8.92 -36.82 10.06
CA ASP A 469 9.94 -37.85 10.23
C ASP A 469 11.07 -37.33 11.14
N LEU A 470 11.22 -37.95 12.32
CA LEU A 470 12.24 -37.59 13.29
C LEU A 470 13.65 -37.77 12.73
N THR A 471 13.87 -38.69 11.79
CA THR A 471 15.21 -38.91 11.22
C THR A 471 15.68 -37.71 10.40
N GLN A 472 14.76 -36.95 9.79
CA GLN A 472 15.06 -35.71 9.05
C GLN A 472 15.39 -34.53 9.97
N LEU A 473 15.10 -34.66 11.27
CA LEU A 473 15.39 -33.66 12.30
C LEU A 473 16.67 -33.97 13.09
N SER A 474 17.55 -34.84 12.58
CA SER A 474 18.77 -35.25 13.30
C SER A 474 19.61 -34.07 13.78
N TRP A 475 19.64 -32.98 13.01
CA TRP A 475 20.29 -31.72 13.36
C TRP A 475 19.81 -31.09 14.67
N LEU A 476 18.57 -31.34 15.12
CA LEU A 476 18.03 -30.81 16.38
C LEU A 476 18.51 -31.58 17.62
N TYR A 477 18.75 -32.88 17.49
CA TYR A 477 18.93 -33.75 18.64
C TYR A 477 20.22 -34.58 18.63
N ASP A 478 20.97 -34.59 17.54
CA ASP A 478 22.18 -35.42 17.42
C ASP A 478 23.26 -35.04 18.43
N THR A 479 23.30 -33.77 18.85
CA THR A 479 24.26 -33.32 19.84
C THR A 479 23.78 -33.60 21.27
N THR A 480 22.46 -33.63 21.49
CA THR A 480 21.82 -33.63 22.81
C THR A 480 21.42 -35.03 23.31
N LEU A 481 20.95 -35.92 22.42
CA LEU A 481 20.52 -37.26 22.80
C LEU A 481 21.70 -38.25 22.87
N SER A 482 21.67 -39.13 23.87
CA SER A 482 22.62 -40.25 24.01
C SER A 482 22.26 -41.46 23.16
N VAL A 483 21.10 -41.42 22.49
CA VAL A 483 20.60 -42.48 21.60
C VAL A 483 20.57 -41.98 20.16
N GLN A 484 20.61 -42.91 19.21
CA GLN A 484 20.40 -42.62 17.80
C GLN A 484 18.95 -42.99 17.44
N ILE A 485 18.22 -42.08 16.79
CA ILE A 485 16.87 -42.36 16.29
C ILE A 485 17.01 -43.01 14.91
N MET A 486 16.48 -44.22 14.76
CA MET A 486 16.50 -44.99 13.51
C MET A 486 15.22 -44.81 12.70
N SER A 487 14.09 -44.64 13.39
CA SER A 487 12.81 -44.26 12.81
C SER A 487 11.94 -43.61 13.87
N GLY A 488 10.97 -42.82 13.44
CA GLY A 488 9.91 -42.33 14.29
C GLY A 488 9.18 -41.18 13.62
N ARG A 489 7.86 -41.13 13.78
CA ARG A 489 7.04 -40.00 13.33
C ARG A 489 6.55 -39.20 14.50
N VAL A 490 6.56 -37.89 14.34
CA VAL A 490 6.17 -36.96 15.39
C VAL A 490 5.02 -36.06 14.94
N THR A 491 4.02 -35.95 15.81
CA THR A 491 2.96 -34.95 15.72
C THR A 491 3.09 -34.00 16.90
N LEU A 492 3.27 -32.71 16.62
CA LEU A 492 3.40 -31.65 17.61
C LEU A 492 2.18 -30.75 17.56
N ASN A 493 1.55 -30.51 18.69
CA ASN A 493 0.52 -29.50 18.86
C ASN A 493 0.94 -28.56 19.99
N ALA A 494 1.18 -27.29 19.68
CA ALA A 494 1.50 -26.26 20.65
C ALA A 494 0.47 -25.14 20.59
N SER A 495 -0.03 -24.71 21.74
CA SER A 495 -0.84 -23.50 21.87
C SER A 495 -0.26 -22.59 22.94
N VAL A 496 -0.03 -21.33 22.61
CA VAL A 496 0.57 -20.34 23.50
C VAL A 496 -0.25 -19.07 23.44
N THR A 497 -0.63 -18.54 24.59
CA THR A 497 -1.28 -17.25 24.76
C THR A 497 -0.43 -16.36 25.63
N ILE A 498 -0.05 -15.22 25.08
CA ILE A 498 0.70 -14.17 25.74
C ILE A 498 -0.28 -13.05 26.09
N THR A 499 -0.36 -12.68 27.37
CA THR A 499 -1.21 -11.59 27.86
C THR A 499 -0.32 -10.57 28.55
N GLY A 500 0.02 -9.48 27.86
CA GLY A 500 1.04 -8.54 28.35
C GLY A 500 2.40 -9.22 28.48
N ASP A 501 2.91 -9.34 29.71
CA ASP A 501 4.21 -9.95 30.02
C ASP A 501 4.10 -11.41 30.49
N ASP A 502 2.88 -11.95 30.64
CA ASP A 502 2.63 -13.32 31.09
C ASP A 502 2.40 -14.25 29.90
N VAL A 503 2.99 -15.45 29.97
CA VAL A 503 2.84 -16.52 28.99
C VAL A 503 2.07 -17.67 29.61
N SER A 504 1.12 -18.24 28.87
CA SER A 504 0.40 -19.45 29.24
C SER A 504 0.19 -20.32 28.02
N GLY A 505 0.24 -21.64 28.16
CA GLY A 505 0.07 -22.53 27.03
C GLY A 505 0.24 -23.99 27.35
N GLU A 506 0.20 -24.80 26.31
CA GLU A 506 0.43 -26.24 26.37
C GLU A 506 1.11 -26.70 25.09
N VAL A 507 1.93 -27.74 25.21
CA VAL A 507 2.48 -28.46 24.07
C VAL A 507 2.28 -29.94 24.27
N SER A 508 1.81 -30.60 23.23
CA SER A 508 1.65 -32.04 23.15
C SER A 508 2.49 -32.57 21.99
N LEU A 509 3.35 -33.53 22.29
CA LEU A 509 4.20 -34.23 21.35
C LEU A 509 3.78 -35.70 21.35
N ALA A 510 3.26 -36.19 20.23
CA ALA A 510 2.97 -37.61 20.04
C ALA A 510 4.03 -38.20 19.11
N VAL A 511 4.68 -39.27 19.55
CA VAL A 511 5.68 -40.00 18.77
C VAL A 511 5.19 -41.42 18.50
N ASP A 512 5.12 -41.76 17.23
CA ASP A 512 4.69 -43.05 16.70
C ASP A 512 5.89 -43.79 16.06
N ASP A 513 5.86 -45.13 16.08
CA ASP A 513 6.84 -46.00 15.42
C ASP A 513 8.32 -45.68 15.78
N LEU A 514 8.56 -45.24 17.03
CA LEU A 514 9.89 -44.86 17.50
C LEU A 514 10.80 -46.09 17.61
N ILE A 515 11.93 -46.05 16.90
CA ILE A 515 13.02 -47.01 17.04
C ILE A 515 14.29 -46.24 17.35
N ILE A 516 14.91 -46.57 18.48
CA ILE A 516 16.17 -46.01 18.94
C ILE A 516 17.27 -47.08 18.99
N ALA A 517 18.51 -46.66 18.79
CA ALA A 517 19.72 -47.48 18.89
C ALA A 517 20.74 -46.83 19.82
N GLN A 518 21.66 -47.63 20.34
CA GLN A 518 22.72 -47.11 21.19
C GLN A 518 23.72 -46.32 20.35
N ARG A 519 24.06 -45.11 20.79
CA ARG A 519 25.16 -44.36 20.20
C ARG A 519 26.50 -44.86 20.78
N PRO A 520 27.48 -45.25 19.94
CA PRO A 520 28.76 -45.75 20.43
C PRO A 520 29.46 -44.72 21.33
N GLY A 521 29.90 -45.13 22.52
CA GLY A 521 30.66 -44.28 23.45
C GLY A 521 29.83 -43.30 24.29
N ARG A 522 28.49 -43.41 24.31
CA ARG A 522 27.63 -42.66 25.24
C ARG A 522 26.82 -43.63 26.11
N ASP A 523 26.84 -43.40 27.42
CA ASP A 523 26.04 -44.16 28.39
C ASP A 523 24.60 -43.59 28.44
N LEU A 524 23.60 -44.48 28.48
CA LEU A 524 22.20 -44.09 28.62
C LEU A 524 21.86 -44.04 30.11
N PHE A 525 21.53 -42.86 30.64
CA PHE A 525 21.24 -42.66 32.07
C PHE A 525 22.34 -43.16 33.05
N GLY A 526 23.59 -43.27 32.59
CA GLY A 526 24.70 -43.83 33.39
C GLY A 526 24.59 -45.33 33.65
N LEU A 527 23.77 -46.05 32.88
CA LEU A 527 23.60 -47.50 32.98
C LEU A 527 24.82 -48.23 32.38
N SER A 528 25.09 -49.45 32.88
CA SER A 528 26.11 -50.32 32.27
C SER A 528 25.74 -50.66 30.81
N PRO A 529 26.71 -51.07 29.97
CA PRO A 529 26.44 -51.39 28.57
C PRO A 529 25.34 -52.45 28.37
N GLN A 530 25.30 -53.48 29.23
CA GLN A 530 24.28 -54.53 29.18
C GLN A 530 22.88 -53.99 29.53
N LEU A 531 22.78 -53.18 30.59
CA LEU A 531 21.52 -52.57 31.02
C LEU A 531 21.03 -51.51 30.03
N THR A 532 21.95 -50.79 29.39
CA THR A 532 21.65 -49.84 28.32
C THR A 532 21.01 -50.54 27.13
N GLN A 533 21.57 -51.68 26.70
CA GLN A 533 21.01 -52.46 25.59
C GLN A 533 19.60 -52.98 25.94
N SER A 534 19.42 -53.56 27.12
CA SER A 534 18.10 -54.03 27.57
C SER A 534 17.08 -52.89 27.67
N ALA A 535 17.49 -51.71 28.16
CA ALA A 535 16.63 -50.54 28.24
C ALA A 535 16.21 -50.03 26.85
N ILE A 536 17.13 -49.98 25.88
CA ILE A 536 16.85 -49.58 24.50
C ILE A 536 15.88 -50.57 23.84
N GLU A 537 16.09 -51.88 24.01
CA GLU A 537 15.18 -52.89 23.50
C GLU A 537 13.78 -52.78 24.14
N GLY A 538 13.71 -52.52 25.45
CA GLY A 538 12.46 -52.29 26.18
C GLY A 538 11.71 -51.05 25.66
N ILE A 539 12.41 -49.92 25.46
CA ILE A 539 11.82 -48.68 24.91
C ILE A 539 11.29 -48.91 23.50
N ASN A 540 12.05 -49.59 22.64
CA ASN A 540 11.62 -49.93 21.27
C ASN A 540 10.39 -50.85 21.25
N ARG A 541 10.28 -51.78 22.21
CA ARG A 541 9.10 -52.65 22.33
C ARG A 541 7.89 -51.86 22.84
N TYR A 542 8.07 -51.01 23.84
CA TYR A 542 7.00 -50.13 24.34
C TYR A 542 6.46 -49.21 23.25
N ALA A 543 7.34 -48.56 22.49
CA ALA A 543 6.98 -47.67 21.38
C ALA A 543 6.26 -48.38 20.22
N ARG A 544 6.35 -49.72 20.13
CA ARG A 544 5.61 -50.53 19.15
C ARG A 544 4.16 -50.77 19.57
N ASP A 545 3.93 -50.93 20.87
CA ASP A 545 2.62 -51.31 21.41
C ASP A 545 1.76 -50.09 21.75
N LEU A 546 2.38 -48.95 22.12
CA LEU A 546 1.68 -47.73 22.51
C LEU A 546 2.37 -46.47 21.93
N PRO A 547 1.61 -45.47 21.45
CA PRO A 547 2.16 -44.18 21.03
C PRO A 547 2.67 -43.41 22.26
N ILE A 548 3.84 -42.78 22.12
CA ILE A 548 4.44 -42.00 23.20
C ILE A 548 3.90 -40.58 23.14
N VAL A 549 3.04 -40.20 24.10
CA VAL A 549 2.46 -38.86 24.17
C VAL A 549 3.04 -38.08 25.35
N ILE A 550 3.70 -36.96 25.06
CA ILE A 550 4.32 -36.06 26.02
C ILE A 550 3.55 -34.73 26.00
N GLY A 551 2.75 -34.48 27.02
CA GLY A 551 2.06 -33.20 27.22
C GLY A 551 2.75 -32.36 28.30
N ALA A 552 3.10 -31.11 28.00
CA ALA A 552 3.73 -30.17 28.92
C ALA A 552 2.99 -28.83 28.93
N ALA A 553 2.81 -28.26 30.13
CA ALA A 553 2.31 -26.90 30.27
C ALA A 553 3.43 -25.88 30.02
N ILE A 554 3.07 -24.73 29.46
CA ILE A 554 3.92 -23.54 29.33
C ILE A 554 3.38 -22.47 30.26
N ASP A 555 4.24 -21.88 31.10
CA ASP A 555 3.92 -20.71 31.91
C ASP A 555 5.15 -19.80 32.10
N GLY A 556 5.03 -18.75 32.90
CA GLY A 556 6.11 -17.80 33.18
C GLY A 556 5.95 -16.47 32.46
N SER A 557 7.04 -15.71 32.37
CA SER A 557 7.06 -14.40 31.71
C SER A 557 7.56 -14.51 30.27
N VAL A 558 7.22 -13.55 29.39
CA VAL A 558 7.72 -13.47 28.01
C VAL A 558 9.24 -13.53 27.92
N ASP A 559 9.94 -12.95 28.89
CA ASP A 559 11.42 -12.94 28.93
C ASP A 559 12.02 -14.27 29.42
N ALA A 560 11.23 -15.10 30.12
CA ALA A 560 11.68 -16.36 30.71
C ALA A 560 10.53 -17.40 30.74
N PRO A 561 10.06 -17.87 29.57
CA PRO A 561 9.03 -18.89 29.50
C PRO A 561 9.57 -20.22 30.05
N GLN A 562 8.80 -20.87 30.91
CA GLN A 562 9.09 -22.18 31.44
C GLN A 562 8.19 -23.21 30.79
N VAL A 563 8.77 -24.35 30.43
CA VAL A 563 8.00 -25.46 29.86
C VAL A 563 8.24 -26.72 30.67
N HIS A 564 7.15 -27.27 31.21
CA HIS A 564 7.18 -28.32 32.23
C HIS A 564 7.28 -29.73 31.62
N TRP A 565 8.27 -29.97 30.77
CA TRP A 565 8.45 -31.26 30.06
C TRP A 565 9.01 -32.39 30.93
N GLN A 566 9.71 -32.06 32.02
CA GLN A 566 10.52 -33.02 32.77
C GLN A 566 9.67 -34.08 33.48
N GLU A 567 8.58 -33.67 34.15
CA GLU A 567 7.70 -34.61 34.85
C GLU A 567 7.00 -35.61 33.90
N PRO A 568 6.37 -35.18 32.78
CA PRO A 568 5.82 -36.09 31.78
C PRO A 568 6.84 -37.10 31.25
N LEU A 569 8.04 -36.65 30.89
CA LEU A 569 9.11 -37.52 30.39
C LEU A 569 9.54 -38.56 31.42
N LEU A 570 9.73 -38.16 32.69
CA LEU A 570 10.11 -39.09 33.76
C LEU A 570 9.01 -40.11 34.06
N LYS A 571 7.73 -39.74 33.95
CA LYS A 571 6.60 -40.68 34.09
C LYS A 571 6.64 -41.75 32.99
N ILE A 572 6.84 -41.35 31.74
CA ILE A 572 6.94 -42.28 30.59
C ILE A 572 8.14 -43.21 30.78
N ALA A 573 9.31 -42.68 31.14
CA ALA A 573 10.50 -43.48 31.39
C ALA A 573 10.28 -44.49 32.52
N ARG A 574 9.68 -44.08 33.65
CA ARG A 574 9.33 -44.96 34.77
C ARG A 574 8.37 -46.06 34.34
N ASP A 575 7.29 -45.70 33.65
CA ASP A 575 6.25 -46.65 33.26
C ASP A 575 6.77 -47.66 32.23
N GLY A 576 7.63 -47.22 31.30
CA GLY A 576 8.35 -48.10 30.37
C GLY A 576 9.28 -49.09 31.09
N LEU A 577 10.07 -48.62 32.07
CA LEU A 577 10.93 -49.48 32.87
C LEU A 577 10.13 -50.48 33.74
N LEU A 578 9.01 -50.05 34.32
CA LEU A 578 8.12 -50.93 35.10
C LEU A 578 7.48 -52.02 34.23
N LEU A 579 7.09 -51.69 33.00
CA LEU A 579 6.50 -52.62 32.07
C LEU A 579 7.52 -53.69 31.65
N GLU A 580 8.75 -53.29 31.31
CA GLU A 580 9.83 -54.24 30.97
C GLU A 580 10.20 -55.10 32.18
N GLY A 581 10.38 -54.50 33.37
CA GLY A 581 10.72 -55.24 34.59
C GLY A 581 9.67 -56.27 34.99
N ARG A 582 8.37 -55.94 34.88
CA ARG A 582 7.28 -56.90 35.12
C ARG A 582 7.34 -58.07 34.14
N ARG A 583 7.67 -57.80 32.87
CA ARG A 583 7.70 -58.80 31.81
C ARG A 583 8.91 -59.73 31.96
N GLU A 584 10.08 -59.19 32.29
CA GLU A 584 11.28 -59.98 32.59
C GLU A 584 11.03 -60.92 33.77
N LEU A 585 10.47 -60.39 34.86
CA LEU A 585 10.08 -61.20 36.02
C LEU A 585 9.03 -62.25 35.66
N GLN A 586 8.04 -61.92 34.82
CA GLN A 586 7.06 -62.90 34.36
C GLN A 586 7.70 -64.01 33.52
N GLY A 587 8.66 -63.68 32.64
CA GLY A 587 9.40 -64.68 31.88
C GLY A 587 10.18 -65.65 32.78
N VAL A 588 10.82 -65.13 33.83
CA VAL A 588 11.50 -65.95 34.84
C VAL A 588 10.51 -66.81 35.63
N ILE A 589 9.34 -66.26 35.98
CA ILE A 589 8.26 -67.01 36.64
C ILE A 589 7.78 -68.17 35.76
N ASP A 590 7.58 -67.92 34.46
CA ASP A 590 7.13 -68.93 33.51
C ASP A 590 8.20 -70.03 33.30
N GLU A 591 9.48 -69.67 33.27
CA GLU A 591 10.60 -70.61 33.18
C GLU A 591 10.71 -71.48 34.45
N LEU A 592 10.62 -70.88 35.64
CA LEU A 592 10.59 -71.59 36.91
C LEU A 592 9.34 -72.50 37.01
N GLY A 593 8.19 -72.03 36.55
CA GLY A 593 6.96 -72.81 36.45
C GLY A 593 7.15 -74.03 35.56
N SER A 594 7.73 -73.86 34.37
CA SER A 594 8.06 -74.97 33.47
C SER A 594 9.05 -75.97 34.09
N GLN A 595 10.04 -75.51 34.85
CA GLN A 595 10.97 -76.39 35.57
C GLN A 595 10.28 -77.15 36.70
N ILE A 596 9.36 -76.50 37.42
CA ILE A 596 8.52 -77.16 38.45
C ILE A 596 7.61 -78.21 37.81
N ASP A 597 6.99 -77.92 36.66
CA ASP A 597 6.15 -78.86 35.94
C ASP A 597 6.94 -80.08 35.44
N ILE A 598 8.20 -79.90 35.05
CA ILE A 598 9.13 -80.99 34.72
C ILE A 598 9.50 -81.84 35.96
N LEU A 599 9.52 -81.24 37.15
CA LEU A 599 9.88 -81.89 38.42
C LEU A 599 8.66 -82.40 39.23
N GLY A 600 7.44 -82.10 38.80
CA GLY A 600 6.18 -82.54 39.43
C GLY A 600 5.91 -84.04 39.23
N PRO A 601 5.15 -84.71 40.12
CA PRO A 601 5.01 -86.16 40.11
C PRO A 601 4.13 -86.62 38.93
N GLY A 602 4.80 -86.91 37.83
CA GLY A 602 4.25 -87.47 36.59
C GLY A 602 5.30 -88.30 35.86
N SER A 603 5.99 -89.19 36.59
CA SER A 603 6.72 -90.35 36.06
C SER A 603 6.40 -91.58 36.91
#